data_AF-A0A7J6T6S2-F1
#
_entry.id   AF-A0A7J6T6S2-F1
#
_cell.length_a   1.000
_cell.length_b   1.000
_cell.length_c   1.000
_cell.angle_alpha   90.00
_cell.angle_beta   90.00
_cell.angle_gamma   90.00
#
_symmetry.space_group_name_H-M   'P 1'
#
loop_
_entity.id
_entity.type
_entity.pdbx_description
1 polymer ?
#
loop_
_entity_poly.entity_id
_entity_poly.type
_entity_poly.pdbx_seq_one_letter_code
_entity_poly.pdbx_strand_id
1 'polypeptide(L)'
;MADPKSKVALLASDSRFQNWALVVIVLNAVWIGIDEDHNYKGSGIPLAVFDVGEHIFGFCFTFEILVRILAYRNKADFFNDKHLRLWNIFDLCL
;
A
#
# COMPACT_ATOMS: atom_id res chain seq x y z
N MET A 1 17.79 8.50 -5.70
CA MET A 1 18.36 8.51 -4.32
C MET A 1 17.51 9.46 -3.47
N ALA A 2 16.98 9.00 -2.33
CA ALA A 2 16.06 9.79 -1.49
C ALA A 2 16.71 11.09 -0.98
N ASP A 3 15.93 12.16 -0.79
CA ASP A 3 16.47 13.44 -0.30
C ASP A 3 16.72 13.36 1.21
N PRO A 4 17.98 13.43 1.68
CA PRO A 4 18.31 13.21 3.08
C PRO A 4 17.81 14.32 4.02
N LYS A 5 17.27 15.43 3.51
CA LYS A 5 16.70 16.52 4.32
C LYS A 5 15.17 16.50 4.38
N SER A 6 14.51 15.61 3.64
CA SER A 6 13.04 15.53 3.63
C SER A 6 12.52 14.71 4.82
N LYS A 7 11.63 15.30 5.62
CA LYS A 7 10.93 14.59 6.72
C LYS A 7 10.17 13.36 6.21
N VAL A 8 9.70 13.41 4.96
CA VAL A 8 8.98 12.30 4.31
C VAL A 8 9.93 11.15 3.96
N ALA A 9 11.17 11.45 3.57
CA ALA A 9 12.18 10.43 3.34
C ALA A 9 12.58 9.73 4.65
N LEU A 10 12.66 10.49 5.75
CA LEU A 10 12.85 9.93 7.09
C LEU A 10 11.71 8.99 7.49
N LEU A 11 10.46 9.40 7.25
CA LEU A 11 9.29 8.57 7.53
C LEU A 11 9.26 7.28 6.67
N ALA A 12 9.53 7.39 5.37
CA ALA A 12 9.57 6.24 4.47
C ALA A 12 10.71 5.25 4.78
N SER A 13 11.79 5.74 5.40
CA SER A 13 12.93 4.92 5.82
C SER A 13 12.77 4.34 7.22
N ASP A 14 11.71 4.72 7.95
CA ASP A 14 11.49 4.26 9.32
C ASP A 14 10.98 2.80 9.31
N SER A 15 11.64 1.94 10.10
CA SER A 15 11.30 0.52 10.15
C SER A 15 9.89 0.26 10.68
N ARG A 16 9.32 1.17 11.49
CA ARG A 16 7.93 1.02 11.97
C ARG A 16 6.95 1.30 10.85
N PHE A 17 7.23 2.29 10.00
CA PHE A 17 6.40 2.57 8.82
C PHE A 17 6.44 1.41 7.83
N GLN A 18 7.62 0.84 7.57
CA GLN A 18 7.77 -0.32 6.70
C GLN A 18 7.04 -1.56 7.24
N ASN A 19 7.18 -1.84 8.55
CA ASN A 19 6.47 -2.96 9.17
C ASN A 19 4.95 -2.73 9.19
N TRP A 20 4.49 -1.50 9.40
CA TRP A 20 3.07 -1.15 9.33
C TRP A 20 2.52 -1.38 7.91
N ALA A 21 3.22 -0.92 6.88
CA ALA A 21 2.85 -1.14 5.49
C ALA A 21 2.73 -2.64 5.16
N LEU A 22 3.70 -3.44 5.64
CA LEU A 22 3.67 -4.89 5.48
C LEU A 22 2.48 -5.55 6.18
N VAL A 23 2.14 -5.08 7.39
CA VAL A 23 0.95 -5.55 8.11
C VAL A 23 -0.32 -5.21 7.33
N VAL A 24 -0.42 -4.01 6.75
CA VAL A 24 -1.57 -3.61 5.92
C VAL A 24 -1.73 -4.52 4.70
N ILE A 25 -0.63 -4.87 4.01
CA ILE A 25 -0.66 -5.78 2.85
C ILE A 25 -1.14 -7.18 3.28
N VAL A 26 -0.62 -7.71 4.40
CA VAL A 26 -1.05 -9.02 4.91
C VAL A 26 -2.53 -9.00 5.31
N LEU A 27 -2.98 -7.93 5.99
CA LEU A 27 -4.38 -7.78 6.37
C LEU A 27 -5.30 -7.64 5.15
N ASN A 28 -4.87 -6.94 4.10
CA ASN A 28 -5.63 -6.86 2.85
C ASN A 28 -5.76 -8.24 2.17
N ALA A 29 -4.69 -9.03 2.12
CA ALA A 29 -4.74 -10.39 1.57
C ALA A 29 -5.68 -11.31 2.37
N VAL A 30 -5.63 -11.22 3.71
CA VAL A 30 -6.56 -11.94 4.60
C VAL A 30 -8.00 -11.46 4.37
N TRP A 31 -8.20 -10.16 4.19
CA TRP A 31 -9.53 -9.57 3.93
C TRP A 31 -10.14 -10.08 2.63
N ILE A 32 -9.37 -10.12 1.54
CA ILE A 32 -9.82 -10.67 0.24
C ILE A 32 -10.22 -12.15 0.40
N GLY A 33 -9.45 -12.93 1.17
CA GLY A 33 -9.81 -14.33 1.44
C GLY A 33 -11.10 -14.48 2.26
N ILE A 34 -11.37 -13.57 3.20
CA ILE A 34 -12.62 -13.56 3.97
C ILE A 34 -13.79 -13.11 3.07
N ASP A 35 -13.58 -12.10 2.22
CA ASP A 35 -14.57 -11.64 1.26
C ASP A 35 -14.95 -12.77 0.30
N GLU A 36 -13.98 -13.45 -0.31
CA GLU A 36 -14.26 -14.57 -1.24
C GLU A 36 -15.09 -15.68 -0.59
N ASP A 37 -14.88 -15.97 0.70
CA ASP A 37 -15.63 -17.00 1.44
C ASP A 37 -17.02 -16.53 1.91
N HIS A 38 -17.23 -15.22 2.12
CA HIS A 38 -18.46 -14.67 2.71
C HIS A 38 -19.29 -13.78 1.76
N ASN A 39 -18.81 -13.50 0.55
CA ASN A 39 -19.48 -12.64 -0.43
C ASN A 39 -20.46 -13.44 -1.32
N TYR A 40 -21.25 -14.31 -0.68
CA TYR A 40 -22.40 -14.97 -1.31
C TYR A 40 -23.70 -14.52 -0.66
N LYS A 41 -24.78 -14.49 -1.45
CA LYS A 41 -26.13 -14.09 -1.02
C LYS A 41 -26.63 -15.04 0.09
N GLY A 42 -26.32 -14.72 1.35
CA GLY A 42 -26.74 -15.52 2.51
C GLY A 42 -25.83 -15.47 3.73
N SER A 43 -24.64 -14.86 3.66
CA SER A 43 -23.66 -14.84 4.76
C SER A 43 -24.08 -14.03 6.00
N GLY A 44 -25.16 -13.24 5.92
CA GLY A 44 -25.64 -12.42 7.04
C GLY A 44 -24.78 -11.19 7.34
N ILE A 45 -23.67 -10.99 6.61
CA ILE A 45 -22.81 -9.81 6.70
C ILE A 45 -23.25 -8.81 5.62
N PRO A 46 -23.42 -7.51 5.95
CA PRO A 46 -23.77 -6.51 4.94
C PRO A 46 -22.64 -6.38 3.90
N LEU A 47 -22.97 -6.42 2.60
CA LEU A 47 -21.99 -6.17 1.53
C LEU A 47 -21.23 -4.84 1.71
N ALA A 48 -21.88 -3.85 2.32
CA ALA A 48 -21.26 -2.56 2.63
C ALA A 48 -20.03 -2.66 3.54
N VAL A 49 -19.92 -3.71 4.38
CA VAL A 49 -18.74 -3.92 5.23
C VAL A 49 -17.53 -4.32 4.37
N PHE A 50 -17.74 -5.18 3.38
CA PHE A 50 -16.71 -5.61 2.45
C PHE A 50 -16.21 -4.47 1.57
N ASP A 51 -17.13 -3.70 0.97
CA ASP A 51 -16.81 -2.48 0.19
C ASP A 51 -15.99 -1.47 1.01
N VAL A 52 -16.41 -1.19 2.26
CA VAL A 52 -15.71 -0.23 3.12
C VAL A 52 -14.32 -0.75 3.49
N GLY A 53 -14.18 -2.04 3.77
CA GLY A 53 -12.89 -2.67 4.04
C GLY A 53 -11.93 -2.54 2.86
N GLU A 54 -12.39 -2.88 1.65
CA GLU A 54 -11.59 -2.73 0.43
C GLU A 54 -11.14 -1.29 0.19
N HIS A 55 -12.05 -0.32 0.34
CA HIS A 55 -11.69 1.10 0.20
C HIS A 55 -10.69 1.58 1.25
N ILE A 56 -10.77 1.09 2.49
CA ILE A 56 -9.81 1.43 3.55
C ILE A 56 -8.43 0.87 3.21
N PHE A 57 -8.34 -0.41 2.83
CA PHE A 57 -7.05 -1.00 2.46
C PHE A 57 -6.45 -0.33 1.22
N GLY A 58 -7.27 -0.05 0.20
CA GLY A 58 -6.86 0.68 -0.98
C GLY A 58 -6.35 2.09 -0.67
N PHE A 59 -6.99 2.79 0.27
CA PHE A 59 -6.52 4.10 0.74
C PHE A 59 -5.18 4.00 1.48
N CYS A 60 -5.02 3.02 2.38
CA CYS A 60 -3.77 2.81 3.11
C CYS A 60 -2.60 2.48 2.17
N PHE A 61 -2.84 1.64 1.17
CA PHE A 61 -1.85 1.27 0.16
C PHE A 61 -1.49 2.44 -0.77
N THR A 62 -2.50 3.21 -1.21
CA THR A 62 -2.29 4.45 -1.98
C THR A 62 -1.47 5.46 -1.18
N PHE A 63 -1.78 5.65 0.10
CA PHE A 63 -1.04 6.55 0.98
C PHE A 63 0.42 6.11 1.14
N GLU A 64 0.66 4.82 1.29
CA GLU A 64 2.01 4.24 1.41
C GLU A 64 2.85 4.52 0.16
N ILE A 65 2.32 4.24 -1.03
CA ILE A 65 2.98 4.53 -2.30
C ILE A 65 3.22 6.03 -2.47
N LEU A 66 2.27 6.88 -2.10
CA LEU A 66 2.46 8.34 -2.14
C LEU A 66 3.60 8.80 -1.23
N VAL A 67 3.69 8.30 0.00
CA VAL A 67 4.80 8.59 0.92
C VAL A 67 6.13 8.14 0.32
N ARG A 68 6.15 6.95 -0.30
CA ARG A 68 7.33 6.40 -0.97
C ARG A 68 7.76 7.25 -2.17
N ILE A 69 6.82 7.67 -3.02
CA ILE A 69 7.08 8.58 -4.16
C ILE A 69 7.60 9.94 -3.67
N LEU A 70 7.01 10.49 -2.60
CA LEU A 70 7.41 11.78 -2.02
C LEU A 70 8.75 11.72 -1.28
N ALA A 71 9.21 10.54 -0.89
CA ALA A 71 10.55 10.33 -0.34
C ALA A 71 11.66 10.43 -1.41
N TYR A 72 11.34 10.17 -2.68
CA TYR A 72 12.30 10.36 -3.77
C TYR A 72 12.56 11.85 -4.03
N ARG A 73 13.84 12.20 -4.16
CA ARG A 73 14.28 13.56 -4.49
C ARG A 73 13.75 14.04 -5.84
N ASN A 74 13.75 13.15 -6.82
CA ASN A 74 13.13 13.35 -8.13
C ASN A 74 12.05 12.28 -8.32
N LYS A 75 10.80 12.68 -8.57
CA LYS A 75 9.70 11.73 -8.83
C LYS A 75 9.98 10.83 -10.04
N ALA A 76 10.78 11.30 -11.01
CA ALA A 76 11.24 10.51 -12.14
C ALA A 76 12.12 9.32 -11.71
N ASP A 77 12.87 9.43 -10.61
CA ASP A 77 13.70 8.33 -10.10
C ASP A 77 12.83 7.13 -9.67
N PHE A 78 11.58 7.37 -9.23
CA PHE A 78 10.64 6.30 -8.90
C PHE A 78 10.43 5.34 -10.08
N PHE A 79 10.42 5.87 -11.31
CA PHE A 79 10.25 5.11 -12.55
C PHE A 79 11.56 4.78 -13.28
N ASN A 80 12.69 5.42 -12.94
CA ASN A 80 13.97 5.23 -13.65
C ASN A 80 15.03 4.44 -12.86
N ASP A 81 14.78 4.11 -11.61
CA ASP A 81 15.72 3.33 -10.79
C ASP A 81 15.82 1.89 -11.29
N LYS A 82 16.96 1.51 -11.92
CA LYS A 82 17.12 0.21 -12.60
C LYS A 82 16.88 -1.01 -11.70
N HIS A 83 17.13 -0.89 -10.40
CA HIS A 83 16.98 -1.99 -9.45
C HIS A 83 15.58 -2.02 -8.81
N LEU A 84 15.00 -0.85 -8.55
CA LEU A 84 13.73 -0.73 -7.81
C LEU A 84 12.51 -0.48 -8.70
N ARG A 85 12.69 -0.16 -9.99
CA ARG A 85 11.60 0.15 -10.92
C ARG A 85 10.57 -0.96 -11.01
N LEU A 86 11.00 -2.22 -11.09
CA LEU A 86 10.07 -3.34 -11.24
C LEU A 86 9.16 -3.47 -10.01
N TRP A 87 9.73 -3.31 -8.81
CA TRP A 87 9.00 -3.35 -7.54
C TRP A 87 8.06 -2.15 -7.39
N ASN A 88 8.54 -0.94 -7.70
CA ASN A 88 7.73 0.27 -7.65
C ASN A 88 6.56 0.25 -8.65
N ILE A 89 6.75 -0.33 -9.85
CA ILE A 89 5.67 -0.50 -10.83
C ILE A 89 4.71 -1.60 -10.38
N PHE A 90 5.21 -2.70 -9.83
CA PHE A 90 4.38 -3.75 -9.26
C PHE A 90 3.46 -3.18 -8.16
N ASP A 91 4.03 -2.44 -7.21
CA ASP A 91 3.25 -1.78 -6.17
C ASP A 91 2.23 -0.79 -6.77
N LEU A 92 2.53 -0.10 -7.87
CA LEU A 92 1.60 0.83 -8.51
C LEU A 92 0.47 0.14 -9.32
N CYS A 93 0.65 -1.12 -9.66
CA CYS A 93 -0.31 -1.93 -10.41
C CYS A 93 -1.10 -2.92 -9.54
N LEU A 94 -0.72 -3.07 -8.27
CA LEU A 94 -1.44 -3.84 -7.26
C LEU A 94 -2.70 -3.06 -6.82
#